data_AF-A0A3B8RNW0-F1
#
_entry.id   AF-A0A3B8RNW0-F1
#
_cell.length_a   1.000
_cell.length_b   1.000
_cell.length_c   1.000
_cell.angle_alpha   90.00
_cell.angle_beta   90.00
_cell.angle_gamma   90.00
#
_symmetry.space_group_name_H-M   'P 1'
#
loop_
_entity.id
_entity.type
_entity.pdbx_description
1 polymer ?
#
loop_
_entity_poly.entity_id
_entity_poly.type
_entity_poly.pdbx_seq_one_letter_code
_entity_poly.pdbx_strand_id
1 'polypeptide(L)'
;MPTKQWFSRRGKVLFNRKKTLVSRSFSDQYPVLFVKANMPSRGAAVIAAMLVVAIAASLAALVFERQQLAVRSIENRMDASQIRWIERAASDWARLVLRLDARTTTMDHLGEPWAMSIQQTELDPTIYGGARAGTKDAKAVLSGQIQDAQARFNLRNLLQTLDQGQSDRSSQAGQLSALDLQALRKLLAAIGLDASYAEVIAAYALSPGFGRAADLLLVPGIDQTIYERMERYMIVLPQRSAININTA
;
A
#
# COMPACT_ATOMS: atom_id res chain seq x y z
N MET A 1 -14.77 -10.26 -26.37
CA MET A 1 -13.66 -11.00 -25.73
C MET A 1 -14.21 -12.29 -25.13
N PRO A 2 -13.46 -13.41 -25.19
CA PRO A 2 -13.98 -14.67 -25.71
C PRO A 2 -14.77 -15.51 -24.70
N THR A 3 -15.83 -16.10 -25.26
CA THR A 3 -16.70 -17.18 -24.79
C THR A 3 -15.96 -18.51 -24.73
N LYS A 4 -16.01 -19.20 -23.59
CA LYS A 4 -15.61 -20.61 -23.46
C LYS A 4 -16.80 -21.51 -23.81
N GLN A 5 -16.65 -22.34 -24.84
CA GLN A 5 -17.56 -23.44 -25.18
C GLN A 5 -16.81 -24.77 -24.98
N TRP A 6 -17.42 -25.67 -24.22
CA TRP A 6 -17.05 -27.08 -24.12
C TRP A 6 -17.75 -27.87 -25.23
N PHE A 7 -17.02 -28.70 -25.96
CA PHE A 7 -17.59 -29.71 -26.85
C PHE A 7 -17.04 -31.10 -26.49
N SER A 8 -17.94 -32.03 -26.20
CA SER A 8 -17.65 -33.47 -26.11
C SER A 8 -17.68 -34.08 -27.51
N ARG A 9 -16.76 -34.98 -27.83
CA ARG A 9 -16.93 -35.98 -28.91
C ARG A 9 -16.38 -37.33 -28.48
N ARG A 10 -17.29 -38.31 -28.39
CA ARG A 10 -17.01 -39.74 -28.42
C ARG A 10 -16.51 -40.12 -29.82
N GLY A 11 -15.36 -40.78 -29.90
CA GLY A 11 -14.87 -41.47 -31.09
C GLY A 11 -14.83 -42.98 -30.84
N LYS A 12 -15.73 -43.73 -31.48
CA LYS A 12 -15.60 -45.17 -31.68
C LYS A 12 -14.54 -45.40 -32.75
N VAL A 13 -13.63 -46.35 -32.53
CA VAL A 13 -12.83 -46.94 -33.61
C VAL A 13 -12.93 -48.45 -33.51
N LEU A 14 -13.64 -49.04 -34.47
CA LEU A 14 -13.59 -50.46 -34.80
C LEU A 14 -12.42 -50.67 -35.76
N PHE A 15 -11.53 -51.60 -35.46
CA PHE A 15 -10.68 -52.22 -36.47
C PHE A 15 -10.63 -53.73 -36.27
N ASN A 16 -11.15 -54.43 -37.27
CA ASN A 16 -11.03 -55.87 -37.48
C ASN A 16 -10.15 -56.05 -38.71
N ARG A 17 -9.03 -56.79 -38.61
CA ARG A 17 -8.55 -57.71 -39.65
C ARG A 17 -7.67 -58.81 -39.05
N LYS A 18 -8.04 -60.06 -39.35
CA LYS A 18 -7.22 -61.27 -39.19
C LYS A 18 -5.98 -61.20 -40.11
N LYS A 19 -4.85 -61.76 -39.66
CA LYS A 19 -3.91 -62.54 -40.49
C LYS A 19 -2.98 -63.39 -39.61
N THR A 20 -3.09 -64.70 -39.79
CA THR A 20 -2.20 -65.78 -39.34
C THR A 20 -0.94 -65.83 -40.20
N LEU A 21 0.25 -66.03 -39.59
CA LEU A 21 1.11 -67.22 -39.78
C LEU A 21 2.56 -66.97 -39.30
N VAL A 22 3.17 -68.11 -38.96
CA VAL A 22 4.60 -68.42 -38.84
C VAL A 22 5.21 -68.32 -37.44
N SER A 23 5.16 -69.50 -36.80
CA SER A 23 6.05 -69.98 -35.76
C SER A 23 7.54 -69.86 -36.15
N ARG A 24 8.35 -69.31 -35.24
CA ARG A 24 9.74 -69.76 -35.06
C ARG A 24 10.02 -69.89 -33.56
N SER A 25 10.22 -71.14 -33.16
CA SER A 25 10.82 -71.53 -31.90
C SER A 25 12.25 -71.00 -31.85
N PHE A 26 12.60 -70.33 -30.76
CA PHE A 26 13.99 -70.18 -30.34
C PHE A 26 14.04 -70.54 -28.86
N SER A 27 14.52 -71.75 -28.61
CA SER A 27 14.82 -72.28 -27.29
C SER A 27 16.05 -71.61 -26.69
N ASP A 28 16.05 -71.60 -25.36
CA ASP A 28 17.23 -71.68 -24.49
C ASP A 28 18.01 -70.40 -24.11
N GLN A 29 17.87 -70.06 -22.82
CA GLN A 29 18.93 -70.32 -21.81
C GLN A 29 19.71 -69.12 -21.25
N TYR A 30 19.15 -68.53 -20.18
CA TYR A 30 19.92 -68.00 -19.04
C TYR A 30 19.10 -68.13 -17.75
N PRO A 31 19.47 -68.99 -16.78
CA PRO A 31 18.88 -68.91 -15.45
C PRO A 31 19.51 -67.72 -14.71
N VAL A 32 18.78 -66.62 -14.60
CA VAL A 32 19.11 -65.57 -13.63
C VAL A 32 18.84 -66.15 -12.24
N LEU A 33 19.91 -66.54 -11.54
CA LEU A 33 19.87 -66.89 -10.13
C LEU A 33 19.43 -65.66 -9.33
N PHE A 34 18.14 -65.54 -9.05
CA PHE A 34 17.66 -64.68 -7.98
C PHE A 34 18.16 -65.27 -6.66
N VAL A 35 19.29 -64.76 -6.15
CA VAL A 35 19.67 -64.96 -4.76
C VAL A 35 18.59 -64.29 -3.92
N LYS A 36 17.59 -65.08 -3.53
CA LYS A 36 16.56 -64.67 -2.59
C LYS A 36 17.24 -64.60 -1.23
N ALA A 37 17.68 -63.40 -0.85
CA ALA A 37 18.11 -63.13 0.51
C ALA A 37 16.89 -63.37 1.42
N ASN A 38 16.82 -64.56 2.02
CA ASN A 38 15.75 -64.96 2.92
C ASN A 38 16.00 -64.28 4.28
N MET A 39 15.82 -62.95 4.35
CA MET A 39 15.65 -62.29 5.63
C MET A 39 14.29 -62.71 6.19
N PRO A 40 14.17 -63.01 7.50
CA PRO A 40 12.90 -63.33 8.11
C PRO A 40 11.91 -62.19 7.85
N SER A 41 10.87 -62.50 7.07
CA SER A 41 9.89 -61.57 6.47
C SER A 41 9.03 -60.79 7.48
N ARG A 42 9.14 -61.10 8.78
CA ARG A 42 8.45 -60.39 9.85
C ARG A 42 9.14 -59.09 10.27
N GLY A 43 10.48 -59.04 10.33
CA GLY A 43 11.20 -57.85 10.80
C GLY A 43 11.18 -56.70 9.78
N ALA A 44 11.41 -57.02 8.50
CA ALA A 44 11.41 -56.04 7.42
C ALA A 44 10.03 -55.38 7.20
N ALA A 45 8.94 -56.14 7.37
CA ALA A 45 7.58 -55.62 7.25
C ALA A 45 7.22 -54.63 8.36
N VAL A 46 7.66 -54.90 9.61
CA VAL A 46 7.43 -53.99 10.74
C VAL A 46 8.19 -52.68 10.54
N ILE A 47 9.45 -52.73 10.09
CA ILE A 47 10.24 -51.53 9.80
C ILE A 47 9.59 -50.70 8.69
N ALA A 48 9.13 -51.33 7.61
CA ALA A 48 8.44 -50.65 6.52
C ALA A 48 7.12 -50.00 7.00
N ALA A 49 6.34 -50.69 7.83
CA ALA A 49 5.12 -50.14 8.42
C ALA A 49 5.41 -48.93 9.33
N MET A 50 6.44 -49.02 10.18
CA MET A 50 6.87 -47.91 11.03
C MET A 50 7.34 -46.69 10.21
N LEU A 51 8.05 -46.91 9.09
CA LEU A 51 8.48 -45.84 8.21
C LEU A 51 7.29 -45.11 7.57
N VAL A 52 6.30 -45.87 7.06
CA VAL A 52 5.09 -45.27 6.47
C VAL A 52 4.30 -44.46 7.50
N VAL A 53 4.15 -44.97 8.72
CA VAL A 53 3.49 -44.25 9.82
C VAL A 53 4.28 -42.99 10.20
N ALA A 54 5.60 -43.08 10.32
CA ALA A 54 6.45 -41.92 10.62
C ALA A 54 6.34 -40.83 9.54
N ILE A 55 6.35 -41.22 8.26
CA ILE A 55 6.15 -40.29 7.15
C ILE A 55 4.75 -39.68 7.20
N ALA A 56 3.71 -40.48 7.39
CA ALA A 56 2.33 -40.00 7.49
C ALA A 56 2.14 -39.01 8.66
N ALA A 57 2.71 -39.33 9.83
CA ALA A 57 2.71 -38.46 11.01
C ALA A 57 3.47 -37.15 10.75
N SER A 58 4.63 -37.23 10.08
CA SER A 58 5.42 -36.04 9.71
C SER A 58 4.63 -35.14 8.76
N LEU A 59 4.03 -35.70 7.71
CA LEU A 59 3.19 -34.95 6.77
C LEU A 59 1.99 -34.29 7.46
N ALA A 60 1.33 -35.01 8.39
CA ALA A 60 0.24 -34.45 9.18
C ALA A 60 0.70 -33.26 10.04
N ALA A 61 1.88 -33.35 10.67
CA ALA A 61 2.46 -32.25 11.43
C ALA A 61 2.73 -31.01 10.55
N LEU A 62 3.30 -31.19 9.35
CA LEU A 62 3.52 -30.09 8.40
C LEU A 62 2.21 -29.40 7.98
N VAL A 63 1.13 -30.16 7.78
CA VAL A 63 -0.18 -29.59 7.44
C VAL A 63 -0.74 -28.77 8.59
N PHE A 64 -0.60 -29.25 9.84
CA PHE A 64 -1.09 -28.54 11.01
C PHE A 64 -0.34 -27.21 11.24
N GLU A 65 0.98 -27.18 11.08
CA GLU A 65 1.76 -25.94 11.13
C GLU A 65 1.29 -24.93 10.07
N ARG A 66 1.07 -25.39 8.82
CA ARG A 66 0.57 -24.54 7.74
C ARG A 66 -0.83 -23.99 8.06
N GLN A 67 -1.69 -24.78 8.68
CA GLN A 67 -3.01 -24.32 9.11
C GLN A 67 -2.90 -23.21 10.17
N GLN A 68 -2.03 -23.37 11.18
CA GLN A 68 -1.82 -22.34 12.19
C GLN A 68 -1.29 -21.03 11.59
N LEU A 69 -0.32 -21.11 10.68
CA LEU A 69 0.19 -19.94 9.97
C LEU A 69 -0.89 -19.27 9.11
N ALA A 70 -1.73 -20.06 8.45
CA ALA A 70 -2.84 -19.54 7.67
C ALA A 70 -3.85 -18.76 8.54
N VAL A 71 -4.23 -19.29 9.71
CA VAL A 71 -5.12 -18.61 10.66
C VAL A 71 -4.53 -17.27 11.10
N ARG A 72 -3.27 -17.24 11.55
CA ARG A 72 -2.58 -15.99 11.95
C ARG A 72 -2.55 -14.95 10.83
N SER A 73 -2.35 -15.40 9.59
CA SER A 73 -2.35 -14.49 8.43
C SER A 73 -3.72 -13.86 8.17
N ILE A 74 -4.81 -14.59 8.43
CA ILE A 74 -6.18 -14.10 8.27
C ILE A 74 -6.47 -13.08 9.38
N GLU A 75 -6.11 -13.38 10.62
CA GLU A 75 -6.25 -12.47 11.76
C GLU A 75 -5.56 -11.13 11.47
N ASN A 76 -4.27 -11.16 11.11
CA ASN A 76 -3.53 -9.94 10.75
C ASN A 76 -4.19 -9.15 9.60
N ARG A 77 -4.77 -9.83 8.61
CA ARG A 77 -5.46 -9.18 7.49
C ARG A 77 -6.77 -8.52 7.93
N MET A 78 -7.50 -9.15 8.85
CA MET A 78 -8.72 -8.58 9.43
C MET A 78 -8.39 -7.34 10.24
N ASP A 79 -7.38 -7.40 11.11
CA ASP A 79 -6.94 -6.28 11.93
C ASP A 79 -6.49 -5.09 11.07
N ALA A 80 -5.68 -5.36 10.03
CA ALA A 80 -5.28 -4.33 9.07
C ALA A 80 -6.48 -3.74 8.30
N SER A 81 -7.50 -4.56 7.99
CA SER A 81 -8.73 -4.07 7.34
C SER A 81 -9.54 -3.17 8.26
N GLN A 82 -9.53 -3.48 9.56
CA GLN A 82 -10.23 -2.71 10.57
C GLN A 82 -9.60 -1.34 10.80
N ILE A 83 -8.27 -1.27 10.91
CA ILE A 83 -7.54 0.01 10.99
C ILE A 83 -7.88 0.89 9.80
N ARG A 84 -7.82 0.36 8.57
CA ARG A 84 -8.19 1.10 7.35
C ARG A 84 -9.64 1.59 7.36
N TRP A 85 -10.56 0.83 7.94
CA TRP A 85 -11.96 1.24 8.06
C TRP A 85 -12.11 2.40 9.04
N ILE A 86 -11.42 2.34 10.19
CA ILE A 86 -11.39 3.42 11.18
C ILE A 86 -10.76 4.69 10.60
N GLU A 87 -9.64 4.58 9.90
CA GLU A 87 -8.98 5.72 9.21
C GLU A 87 -9.91 6.41 8.20
N ARG A 88 -10.65 5.61 7.42
CA ARG A 88 -11.63 6.14 6.47
C ARG A 88 -12.78 6.83 7.18
N ALA A 89 -13.33 6.23 8.23
CA ALA A 89 -14.39 6.82 9.04
C ALA A 89 -13.95 8.16 9.67
N ALA A 90 -12.72 8.24 10.19
CA ALA A 90 -12.14 9.48 10.71
C ALA A 90 -12.02 10.55 9.62
N SER A 91 -11.57 10.17 8.42
CA SER A 91 -11.49 11.08 7.26
C SER A 91 -12.87 11.56 6.81
N ASP A 92 -13.88 10.69 6.82
CA ASP A 92 -15.25 11.03 6.43
C ASP A 92 -15.91 11.95 7.47
N TRP A 93 -15.62 11.73 8.76
CA TRP A 93 -16.02 12.65 9.83
C TRP A 93 -15.37 14.03 9.65
N ALA A 94 -14.06 14.10 9.37
CA ALA A 94 -13.38 15.37 9.10
C ALA A 94 -14.01 16.11 7.90
N ARG A 95 -14.36 15.40 6.82
CA ARG A 95 -15.09 15.98 5.68
C ARG A 95 -16.47 16.51 6.07
N LEU A 96 -17.19 15.81 6.94
CA LEU A 96 -18.50 16.25 7.41
C LEU A 96 -18.38 17.54 8.24
N VAL A 97 -17.42 17.59 9.18
CA VAL A 97 -17.14 18.77 9.99
C VAL A 97 -16.83 19.98 9.10
N LEU A 98 -15.90 19.83 8.16
CA LEU A 98 -15.53 20.91 7.22
C LEU A 98 -16.69 21.32 6.30
N ARG A 99 -17.53 20.38 5.86
CA ARG A 99 -18.73 20.71 5.06
C ARG A 99 -19.79 21.45 5.85
N LEU A 100 -19.92 21.17 7.14
CA LEU A 100 -20.86 21.87 8.01
C LEU A 100 -20.35 23.29 8.25
N ASP A 101 -19.06 23.42 8.57
CA ASP A 101 -18.37 24.68 8.79
C ASP A 101 -18.50 25.64 7.59
N ALA A 102 -18.19 25.15 6.38
CA ALA A 102 -18.31 25.90 5.12
C ALA A 102 -19.74 26.37 4.77
N ARG A 103 -20.79 25.88 5.47
CA ARG A 103 -22.16 26.39 5.31
C ARG A 103 -22.49 27.53 6.27
N THR A 104 -21.73 27.65 7.35
CA THR A 104 -22.00 28.55 8.47
C THR A 104 -21.00 29.69 8.56
N THR A 105 -19.79 29.52 8.04
CA THR A 105 -18.71 30.51 8.09
C THR A 105 -18.21 30.85 6.68
N THR A 106 -17.65 32.06 6.55
CA THR A 106 -17.09 32.57 5.27
C THR A 106 -15.57 32.77 5.38
N MET A 107 -15.01 32.65 6.58
CA MET A 107 -13.61 32.89 6.88
C MET A 107 -13.11 31.80 7.83
N ASP A 108 -12.02 31.13 7.47
CA ASP A 108 -11.46 30.07 8.29
C ASP A 108 -10.49 30.64 9.34
N HIS A 109 -10.59 30.21 10.59
CA HIS A 109 -9.72 30.63 11.69
C HIS A 109 -9.58 29.56 12.80
N LEU A 110 -8.54 29.64 13.63
CA LEU A 110 -8.23 28.64 14.67
C LEU A 110 -9.24 28.55 15.84
N GLY A 111 -10.28 29.37 15.83
CA GLY A 111 -11.35 29.35 16.85
C GLY A 111 -12.53 28.46 16.48
N GLU A 112 -12.54 27.93 15.26
CA GLU A 112 -13.62 27.10 14.75
C GLU A 112 -13.52 25.64 15.24
N PRO A 113 -14.64 24.89 15.29
CA PRO A 113 -14.65 23.53 15.81
C PRO A 113 -13.70 22.56 15.08
N TRP A 114 -13.44 22.78 13.78
CA TRP A 114 -12.54 21.92 13.00
C TRP A 114 -11.09 22.01 13.47
N ALA A 115 -10.65 23.16 14.01
CA ALA A 115 -9.27 23.40 14.44
C ALA A 115 -8.94 22.72 15.79
N MET A 116 -9.97 22.27 16.52
CA MET A 116 -9.80 21.59 17.80
C MET A 116 -9.16 20.21 17.60
N SER A 117 -8.10 19.94 18.37
CA SER A 117 -7.44 18.63 18.34
C SER A 117 -8.29 17.59 19.09
N ILE A 118 -8.55 16.48 18.40
CA ILE A 118 -9.12 15.27 18.98
C ILE A 118 -8.03 14.64 19.84
N GLN A 119 -8.19 14.78 21.15
CA GLN A 119 -7.32 14.14 22.12
C GLN A 119 -7.45 12.62 22.05
N GLN A 120 -6.48 11.94 22.66
CA GLN A 120 -6.43 10.50 22.75
C GLN A 120 -7.73 9.92 23.34
N THR A 121 -8.63 9.47 22.46
CA THR A 121 -9.98 9.00 22.83
C THR A 121 -10.04 7.50 22.65
N GLU A 122 -10.35 6.77 23.73
CA GLU A 122 -10.57 5.33 23.67
C GLU A 122 -11.84 5.06 22.84
N LEU A 123 -11.69 4.23 21.81
CA LEU A 123 -12.81 3.82 20.96
C LEU A 123 -13.68 2.82 21.71
N ASP A 124 -14.94 2.72 21.34
CA ASP A 124 -15.82 1.67 21.86
C ASP A 124 -15.36 0.29 21.33
N PRO A 125 -15.27 -0.76 22.19
CA PRO A 125 -14.94 -2.13 21.80
C PRO A 125 -15.71 -2.68 20.59
N THR A 126 -16.92 -2.19 20.37
CA THR A 126 -17.77 -2.55 19.23
C THR A 126 -17.17 -2.11 17.89
N ILE A 127 -16.40 -1.02 17.88
CA ILE A 127 -15.79 -0.41 16.68
C ILE A 127 -14.53 -1.16 16.23
N TYR A 128 -13.71 -1.60 17.19
CA TYR A 128 -12.41 -2.23 16.91
C TYR A 128 -12.35 -3.75 17.20
N GLY A 129 -13.43 -4.37 17.67
CA GLY A 129 -13.37 -5.76 18.10
C GLY A 129 -14.68 -6.54 18.06
N GLY A 130 -15.79 -5.92 17.61
CA GLY A 130 -17.09 -6.55 17.38
C GLY A 130 -17.32 -7.84 18.16
N ALA A 131 -17.64 -7.76 19.45
CA ALA A 131 -18.03 -8.90 20.28
C ALA A 131 -17.10 -10.15 20.20
N ARG A 132 -15.80 -10.01 19.96
CA ARG A 132 -14.86 -11.13 20.13
C ARG A 132 -14.73 -11.46 21.62
N ALA A 133 -15.38 -12.54 22.03
CA ALA A 133 -15.21 -13.15 23.34
C ALA A 133 -13.75 -13.62 23.51
N GLY A 134 -12.89 -12.76 24.04
CA GLY A 134 -11.48 -13.08 24.29
C GLY A 134 -10.52 -11.89 24.27
N THR A 135 -10.89 -10.79 23.61
CA THR A 135 -10.07 -9.56 23.54
C THR A 135 -10.56 -8.52 24.55
N LYS A 136 -10.65 -8.90 25.83
CA LYS A 136 -11.10 -7.97 26.90
C LYS A 136 -10.08 -6.86 27.21
N ASP A 137 -8.83 -7.03 26.78
CA ASP A 137 -7.72 -6.09 27.07
C ASP A 137 -7.26 -5.27 25.86
N ALA A 138 -7.84 -5.49 24.67
CA ALA A 138 -7.50 -4.68 23.51
C ALA A 138 -8.12 -3.29 23.68
N LYS A 139 -7.28 -2.25 23.71
CA LYS A 139 -7.69 -0.85 23.71
C LYS A 139 -7.32 -0.21 22.39
N ALA A 140 -8.31 0.24 21.63
CA ALA A 140 -8.06 1.05 20.45
C ALA A 140 -8.31 2.52 20.79
N VAL A 141 -7.47 3.37 20.22
CA VAL A 141 -7.42 4.77 20.57
C VAL A 141 -7.36 5.59 19.28
N LEU A 142 -8.13 6.66 19.22
CA LEU A 142 -8.14 7.61 18.12
C LEU A 142 -7.71 9.00 18.62
N SER A 143 -6.80 9.63 17.90
CA SER A 143 -6.39 11.01 18.09
C SER A 143 -6.15 11.65 16.73
N GLY A 144 -6.27 12.98 16.64
CA GLY A 144 -6.04 13.68 15.38
C GLY A 144 -6.23 15.18 15.48
N GLN A 145 -5.89 15.87 14.40
CA GLN A 145 -6.11 17.30 14.25
C GLN A 145 -6.31 17.60 12.76
N ILE A 146 -7.17 18.58 12.48
CA ILE A 146 -7.30 19.16 11.13
C ILE A 146 -6.48 20.45 11.12
N GLN A 147 -5.66 20.64 10.09
CA GLN A 147 -4.84 21.84 9.90
C GLN A 147 -5.20 22.48 8.56
N ASP A 148 -5.23 23.81 8.55
CA ASP A 148 -5.40 24.56 7.31
C ASP A 148 -4.12 24.44 6.47
N ALA A 149 -4.26 23.94 5.25
CA ALA A 149 -3.15 23.83 4.31
C ALA A 149 -2.68 25.21 3.79
N GLN A 150 -3.57 26.21 3.79
CA GLN A 150 -3.28 27.59 3.41
C GLN A 150 -2.61 28.40 4.53
N ALA A 151 -2.40 27.81 5.72
CA ALA A 151 -1.54 28.39 6.75
C ALA A 151 -0.05 28.42 6.31
N ARG A 152 0.33 27.58 5.34
CA ARG A 152 1.72 27.42 4.87
C ARG A 152 1.93 28.10 3.53
N PHE A 153 3.17 28.52 3.26
CA PHE A 153 3.55 29.07 1.97
C PHE A 153 3.43 28.01 0.87
N ASN A 154 2.56 28.27 -0.11
CA ASN A 154 2.36 27.37 -1.24
C ASN A 154 3.44 27.62 -2.30
N LEU A 155 4.37 26.67 -2.47
CA LEU A 155 5.46 26.75 -3.44
C LEU A 155 4.97 26.85 -4.89
N ARG A 156 3.73 26.41 -5.19
CA ARG A 156 3.12 26.62 -6.51
C ARG A 156 2.92 28.11 -6.85
N ASN A 157 2.86 28.98 -5.84
CA ASN A 157 2.77 30.43 -6.05
C ASN A 157 4.02 31.00 -6.74
N LEU A 158 5.15 30.31 -6.71
CA LEU A 158 6.34 30.73 -7.47
C LEU A 158 6.09 30.74 -8.98
N LEU A 159 5.14 29.92 -9.48
CA LEU A 159 4.84 29.78 -10.91
C LEU A 159 3.67 30.67 -11.31
N GLN A 160 3.90 31.71 -12.09
CA GLN A 160 2.87 32.58 -12.63
C GLN A 160 2.07 31.87 -13.71
N THR A 161 0.74 31.91 -13.61
CA THR A 161 -0.15 31.49 -14.68
C THR A 161 -0.30 32.64 -15.66
N LEU A 162 0.14 32.45 -16.90
CA LEU A 162 -0.16 33.39 -17.98
C LEU A 162 -1.65 33.24 -18.30
N ASP A 163 -2.47 34.21 -17.89
CA ASP A 163 -3.85 34.34 -18.34
C ASP A 163 -3.86 34.74 -19.81
N GLN A 164 -3.69 33.76 -20.70
CA GLN A 164 -4.08 33.89 -22.09
C GLN A 164 -5.09 32.79 -22.37
N GLY A 165 -6.33 33.22 -22.64
CA GLY A 165 -7.53 32.39 -22.63
C GLY A 165 -7.37 31.08 -23.40
N GLN A 166 -7.89 30.00 -22.80
CA GLN A 166 -8.18 28.71 -23.45
C GLN A 166 -7.12 28.24 -24.45
N SER A 167 -5.95 27.77 -23.99
CA SER A 167 -5.17 26.80 -24.78
C SER A 167 -4.28 25.97 -23.86
N ASP A 168 -4.49 24.66 -23.90
CA ASP A 168 -3.52 23.60 -23.61
C ASP A 168 -2.76 23.63 -22.27
N ARG A 169 -3.19 22.73 -21.37
CA ARG A 169 -2.59 22.39 -20.06
C ARG A 169 -1.14 21.88 -20.13
N SER A 170 -0.49 21.93 -21.29
CA SER A 170 0.79 21.28 -21.58
C SER A 170 1.93 22.25 -21.90
N SER A 171 1.67 23.55 -22.01
CA SER A 171 2.71 24.57 -22.27
C SER A 171 2.60 25.78 -21.35
N GLN A 172 2.48 25.54 -20.03
CA GLN A 172 2.81 26.56 -19.04
C GLN A 172 4.33 26.63 -18.89
N ALA A 173 4.99 27.34 -19.81
CA ALA A 173 6.33 27.85 -19.52
C ALA A 173 6.19 28.81 -18.33
N GLY A 174 6.45 28.29 -17.13
CA GLY A 174 6.20 29.00 -15.88
C GLY A 174 7.10 30.23 -15.82
N GLN A 175 6.51 31.41 -15.88
CA GLN A 175 7.23 32.61 -15.49
C GLN A 175 7.28 32.65 -13.96
N LEU A 176 8.41 33.05 -13.37
CA LEU A 176 8.52 33.16 -11.93
C LEU A 176 7.82 34.43 -11.43
N SER A 177 6.98 34.29 -10.41
CA SER A 177 6.38 35.42 -9.72
C SER A 177 7.43 36.13 -8.85
N ALA A 178 7.79 37.36 -9.23
CA ALA A 178 8.75 38.16 -8.48
C ALA A 178 8.30 38.45 -7.04
N LEU A 179 6.99 38.66 -6.85
CA LEU A 179 6.38 38.92 -5.54
C LEU A 179 6.51 37.69 -4.62
N ASP A 180 6.12 36.52 -5.12
CA ASP A 180 6.14 35.28 -4.32
C ASP A 180 7.58 34.84 -4.04
N LEU A 181 8.50 35.09 -4.97
CA LEU A 181 9.92 34.86 -4.76
C LEU A 181 10.49 35.76 -3.65
N GLN A 182 10.08 37.03 -3.60
CA GLN A 182 10.47 37.93 -2.51
C GLN A 182 9.87 37.48 -1.16
N ALA A 183 8.62 37.01 -1.15
CA ALA A 183 8.01 36.45 0.04
C ALA A 183 8.75 35.21 0.54
N LEU A 184 9.16 34.30 -0.36
CA LEU A 184 9.95 33.13 -0.01
C LEU A 184 11.30 33.50 0.60
N ARG A 185 12.02 34.49 0.03
CA ARG A 185 13.29 34.98 0.62
C ARG A 185 13.10 35.46 2.06
N LYS A 186 12.04 36.22 2.32
CA LYS A 186 11.71 36.71 3.66
C LYS A 186 11.37 35.56 4.61
N LEU A 187 10.60 34.57 4.15
CA LEU A 187 10.27 33.38 4.93
C LEU A 187 11.53 32.60 5.32
N LEU A 188 12.42 32.32 4.35
CA LEU A 188 13.68 31.63 4.57
C LEU A 188 14.56 32.34 5.60
N ALA A 189 14.71 33.66 5.45
CA ALA A 189 15.45 34.48 6.41
C ALA A 189 14.81 34.43 7.81
N ALA A 190 13.49 34.47 7.91
CA ALA A 190 12.76 34.41 9.19
C ALA A 190 12.95 33.06 9.91
N ILE A 191 13.11 31.96 9.17
CA ILE A 191 13.37 30.62 9.74
C ILE A 191 14.88 30.31 9.88
N GLY A 192 15.75 31.30 9.69
CA GLY A 192 17.19 31.19 9.89
C GLY A 192 17.93 30.42 8.79
N LEU A 193 17.37 30.40 7.57
CA LEU A 193 18.01 29.84 6.38
C LEU A 193 18.49 30.96 5.44
N ASP A 194 19.47 30.65 4.59
CA ASP A 194 19.95 31.59 3.59
C ASP A 194 18.83 31.90 2.57
N ALA A 195 18.62 33.19 2.30
CA ALA A 195 17.66 33.64 1.31
C ALA A 195 18.00 33.17 -0.11
N SER A 196 19.27 32.87 -0.40
CA SER A 196 19.76 32.38 -1.70
C SER A 196 19.15 31.04 -2.12
N TYR A 197 18.61 30.27 -1.17
CA TYR A 197 17.86 29.04 -1.49
C TYR A 197 16.57 29.34 -2.26
N ALA A 198 15.99 30.55 -2.15
CA ALA A 198 14.76 30.88 -2.85
C ALA A 198 14.90 30.75 -4.37
N GLU A 199 16.03 31.19 -4.92
CA GLU A 199 16.36 31.15 -6.34
C GLU A 199 16.51 29.72 -6.83
N VAL A 200 17.22 28.89 -6.06
CA VAL A 200 17.43 27.48 -6.40
C VAL A 200 16.11 26.72 -6.34
N ILE A 201 15.30 26.95 -5.30
CA ILE A 201 13.96 26.36 -5.18
C ILE A 201 13.07 26.79 -6.35
N ALA A 202 13.08 28.06 -6.71
CA ALA A 202 12.25 28.58 -7.81
C ALA A 202 12.67 28.00 -9.17
N ALA A 203 13.96 27.84 -9.42
CA ALA A 203 14.45 27.15 -10.61
C ALA A 203 13.99 25.69 -10.67
N TYR A 204 14.01 24.98 -9.53
CA TYR A 204 13.55 23.60 -9.43
C TYR A 204 12.03 23.46 -9.49
N ALA A 205 11.27 24.45 -9.01
CA ALA A 205 9.81 24.47 -9.09
C ALA A 205 9.28 24.46 -10.54
N LEU A 206 10.11 24.89 -11.51
CA LEU A 206 9.82 24.81 -12.94
C LEU A 206 10.06 23.41 -13.53
N SER A 207 10.75 22.54 -12.80
CA SER A 207 11.10 21.21 -13.30
C SER A 207 9.87 20.28 -13.30
N PRO A 208 9.72 19.44 -14.34
CA PRO A 208 8.70 18.39 -14.33
C PRO A 208 8.89 17.48 -13.11
N GLY A 209 7.82 17.27 -12.35
CA GLY A 209 7.82 16.40 -11.17
C GLY A 209 7.87 17.11 -9.83
N PHE A 210 8.04 18.45 -9.78
CA PHE A 210 7.91 19.22 -8.54
C PHE A 210 6.43 19.36 -8.15
N GLY A 211 5.93 18.43 -7.34
CA GLY A 211 4.53 18.29 -6.98
C GLY A 211 4.25 18.13 -5.49
N ARG A 212 5.29 17.95 -4.67
CA ARG A 212 5.21 17.72 -3.22
C ARG A 212 6.28 18.52 -2.50
N ALA A 213 6.06 18.80 -1.22
CA ALA A 213 7.08 19.45 -0.38
C ALA A 213 8.38 18.62 -0.30
N ALA A 214 8.27 17.29 -0.26
CA ALA A 214 9.42 16.38 -0.25
C ALA A 214 10.35 16.53 -1.47
N ASP A 215 9.86 17.08 -2.59
CA ASP A 215 10.68 17.33 -3.77
C ASP A 215 11.72 18.43 -3.54
N LEU A 216 11.65 19.17 -2.43
CA LEU A 216 12.72 20.07 -1.97
C LEU A 216 14.04 19.32 -1.73
N LEU A 217 14.01 18.02 -1.39
CA LEU A 217 15.21 17.21 -1.24
C LEU A 217 15.95 16.97 -2.57
N LEU A 218 15.31 17.25 -3.72
CA LEU A 218 15.96 17.20 -5.03
C LEU A 218 16.75 18.48 -5.33
N VAL A 219 16.54 19.54 -4.55
CA VAL A 219 17.17 20.85 -4.73
C VAL A 219 18.60 20.80 -4.15
N PRO A 220 19.64 21.13 -4.94
CA PRO A 220 21.01 21.13 -4.47
C PRO A 220 21.21 22.00 -3.24
N GLY A 221 21.87 21.45 -2.23
CA GLY A 221 22.15 22.14 -0.98
C GLY A 221 21.01 22.09 0.05
N ILE A 222 19.86 21.48 -0.25
CA ILE A 222 18.83 21.14 0.73
C ILE A 222 19.06 19.71 1.21
N ASP A 223 19.49 19.55 2.46
CA ASP A 223 19.59 18.26 3.12
C ASP A 223 18.33 17.96 3.97
N GLN A 224 18.29 16.81 4.61
CA GLN A 224 17.17 16.40 5.46
C GLN A 224 16.89 17.40 6.60
N THR A 225 17.95 17.96 7.20
CA THR A 225 17.84 18.92 8.32
C THR A 225 17.20 20.23 7.86
N ILE A 226 17.61 20.74 6.70
CA ILE A 226 17.06 21.95 6.10
C ILE A 226 15.61 21.69 5.64
N TYR A 227 15.35 20.54 5.03
CA TYR A 227 14.01 20.13 4.61
C TYR A 227 13.02 20.11 5.78
N GLU A 228 13.36 19.49 6.91
CA GLU A 228 12.50 19.42 8.10
C GLU A 228 12.15 20.82 8.66
N ARG A 229 13.07 21.78 8.54
CA ARG A 229 12.80 23.19 8.88
C ARG A 229 11.84 23.84 7.90
N MET A 230 11.98 23.58 6.59
CA MET A 230 11.12 24.15 5.55
C MET A 230 9.72 23.53 5.54
N GLU A 231 9.59 22.21 5.74
CA GLU A 231 8.34 21.45 5.64
C GLU A 231 7.24 21.96 6.57
N ARG A 232 7.61 22.48 7.74
CA ARG A 232 6.67 23.09 8.69
C ARG A 232 5.97 24.32 8.13
N TYR A 233 6.63 25.07 7.26
CA TYR A 233 6.15 26.38 6.77
C TYR A 233 5.80 26.40 5.29
N MET A 234 6.09 25.33 4.55
CA MET A 234 5.93 25.28 3.10
C MET A 234 5.15 24.04 2.67
N ILE A 235 4.37 24.17 1.61
CA ILE A 235 3.57 23.09 1.03
C ILE A 235 3.46 23.27 -0.49
N VAL A 236 3.10 22.21 -1.20
CA VAL A 236 2.71 22.29 -2.62
C VAL A 236 1.23 21.95 -2.73
N LEU A 237 0.39 22.93 -3.06
CA LEU A 237 -1.03 22.70 -3.33
C LEU A 237 -1.29 22.55 -4.83
N PRO A 238 -2.42 21.96 -5.26
CA PRO A 238 -2.72 21.76 -6.69
C PRO A 238 -2.87 23.05 -7.50
N GLN A 239 -3.31 24.13 -6.85
CA GLN A 239 -3.53 25.45 -7.45
C GLN A 239 -2.78 26.52 -6.66
N ARG A 240 -2.57 27.68 -7.28
CA ARG A 240 -2.09 28.87 -6.55
C ARG A 240 -3.11 29.26 -5.49
N SER A 241 -2.65 29.71 -4.34
CA SER A 241 -3.52 30.06 -3.21
C SER A 241 -2.90 31.18 -2.37
N ALA A 242 -3.74 32.07 -1.85
CA ALA A 242 -3.29 33.01 -0.83
C ALA A 242 -3.01 32.27 0.49
N ILE A 243 -2.10 32.82 1.29
CA ILE A 243 -1.89 32.37 2.67
C ILE A 243 -3.05 32.88 3.52
N ASN A 244 -3.63 32.00 4.33
CA ASN A 244 -4.64 32.37 5.30
C ASN A 244 -3.97 32.90 6.57
N ILE A 245 -4.04 34.21 6.79
CA ILE A 245 -3.39 34.88 7.92
C ILE A 245 -4.02 34.49 9.27
N ASN A 246 -5.27 34.03 9.26
CA ASN A 246 -5.98 33.64 10.49
C ASN A 246 -5.50 32.29 11.05
N THR A 247 -4.71 31.52 10.27
CA THR A 247 -4.26 30.17 10.59
C THR A 247 -2.75 29.96 10.42
N ALA A 248 -2.03 30.95 9.86
CA ALA A 248 -0.59 30.93 9.57
C ALA A 248 0.33 31.07 10.79
#